data_AF-A0AAE0PSL9-F1
#
_entry.id   AF-A0AAE0PSL9-F1
#
_cell.length_a   1.000
_cell.length_b   1.000
_cell.length_c   1.000
_cell.angle_alpha   90.00
_cell.angle_beta   90.00
_cell.angle_gamma   90.00
#
_symmetry.space_group_name_H-M   'P 1'
#
loop_
_entity.id
_entity.type
_entity.pdbx_description
1 polymer ?
#
loop_
_entity_poly.entity_id
_entity_poly.type
_entity_poly.pdbx_seq_one_letter_code
_entity_poly.pdbx_strand_id
1 'polypeptide(L)'
;MKPRTLQMLRNWPYSSSGVDDTLTVTEEFVELVPMTDTTTAADIFTALVGALDRVGVDWSRAVSLVTDGAPSMTGRKAGVGTKFREKVQTANGGRDFWTFHCILHHEALCCKSLKMDNVMEVVVRTVNFIRSRGLNQFDSLLREKDHNYGLSYHTEDFAFMVDVTEHLNNLNKMLQGHSKVVTQYYETQLAGGDSAHFPCLKDVCTTQHATDMKRFKDKITGLVREFEQRFQIFGELEKDFKVFRSPFTVNASDLPANIQLEIIDLQCDSDLKGKFATAGLDTFYQHLLPGYPNLTALAAKVLCMFGTTYLCEQVFSVMSINKTKLRSRFTHKHLNDIKLAATQDVTPDIDALVKAKRCQVMAKPGPNQNKTKPRNR
;
A
#
# COMPACT_ATOMS: atom_id res chain seq x y z
N MET A 1 15.89 -7.14 38.33
CA MET A 1 16.94 -7.42 37.33
C MET A 1 16.48 -8.59 36.47
N LYS A 2 16.49 -8.41 35.14
CA LYS A 2 16.33 -9.38 34.01
C LYS A 2 14.97 -10.07 33.81
N PRO A 3 14.56 -10.36 32.54
CA PRO A 3 15.41 -10.48 31.33
C PRO A 3 15.06 -9.50 30.19
N ARG A 4 16.01 -8.66 29.73
CA ARG A 4 16.71 -8.73 28.42
C ARG A 4 16.23 -9.76 27.37
N THR A 5 14.94 -9.79 27.04
CA THR A 5 14.46 -10.51 25.86
C THR A 5 13.46 -9.65 25.11
N LEU A 6 13.74 -9.38 23.83
CA LEU A 6 13.00 -8.51 22.89
C LEU A 6 13.45 -7.04 22.85
N GLN A 7 14.75 -6.82 22.62
CA GLN A 7 15.14 -5.69 21.77
C GLN A 7 14.50 -5.99 20.40
N MET A 8 13.40 -5.29 20.11
CA MET A 8 12.60 -5.45 18.90
C MET A 8 13.53 -5.34 17.69
N LEU A 9 13.64 -6.40 16.91
CA LEU A 9 14.22 -6.35 15.58
C LEU A 9 13.43 -5.31 14.76
N ARG A 10 14.00 -4.11 14.63
CA ARG A 10 13.53 -3.08 13.69
C ARG A 10 13.96 -3.55 12.31
N ASN A 11 13.13 -4.40 11.72
CA ASN A 11 13.36 -4.96 10.40
C ASN A 11 12.83 -4.00 9.34
N TRP A 12 13.68 -3.57 8.43
CA TRP A 12 13.30 -2.69 7.33
C TRP A 12 13.25 -3.47 6.02
N PRO A 13 12.07 -3.63 5.40
CA PRO A 13 11.95 -4.26 4.10
C PRO A 13 12.31 -3.28 3.00
N TYR A 14 12.94 -3.79 1.97
CA TYR A 14 13.26 -3.07 0.75
C TYR A 14 12.69 -3.85 -0.44
N SER A 15 12.00 -3.14 -1.33
CA SER A 15 11.58 -3.64 -2.64
C SER A 15 12.16 -2.75 -3.74
N SER A 16 12.33 -3.34 -4.92
CA SER A 16 12.74 -2.65 -6.14
C SER A 16 11.71 -2.93 -7.23
N SER A 17 11.46 -1.91 -8.05
CA SER A 17 10.69 -2.04 -9.30
C SER A 17 11.61 -1.71 -10.46
N GLY A 18 11.53 -2.49 -11.53
CA GLY A 18 12.38 -2.38 -12.70
C GLY A 18 11.58 -2.59 -13.97
N VAL A 19 12.07 -2.03 -15.07
CA VAL A 19 11.53 -2.23 -16.41
C VAL A 19 12.67 -2.74 -17.29
N ASP A 20 12.45 -3.87 -17.95
CA ASP A 20 13.42 -4.45 -18.87
C ASP A 20 13.36 -3.80 -20.26
N ASP A 21 14.22 -4.26 -21.18
CA ASP A 21 14.31 -3.72 -22.54
C ASP A 21 13.07 -4.03 -23.39
N THR A 22 12.17 -4.91 -22.92
CA THR A 22 10.87 -5.22 -23.54
C THR A 22 9.73 -4.37 -22.98
N LEU A 23 10.03 -3.44 -22.06
CA LEU A 23 9.06 -2.68 -21.28
C LEU A 23 8.17 -3.55 -20.38
N THR A 24 8.70 -4.69 -19.92
CA THR A 24 8.03 -5.51 -18.90
C THR A 24 8.38 -5.00 -17.52
N VAL A 25 7.36 -4.65 -16.73
CA VAL A 25 7.53 -4.22 -15.34
C VAL A 25 7.72 -5.43 -14.44
N THR A 26 8.74 -5.39 -13.60
CA THR A 26 9.03 -6.40 -12.58
C THR A 26 9.12 -5.73 -11.22
N GLU A 27 8.58 -6.38 -10.20
CA GLU A 27 8.70 -5.93 -8.81
C GLU A 27 9.28 -7.06 -7.96
N GLU A 28 10.29 -6.72 -7.18
CA GLU A 28 11.03 -7.70 -6.39
C GLU A 28 11.22 -7.23 -4.96
N PHE A 29 11.11 -8.17 -4.02
CA PHE A 29 11.52 -7.95 -2.65
C PHE A 29 13.02 -8.21 -2.51
N VAL A 30 13.77 -7.15 -2.21
CA VAL A 30 15.23 -7.20 -2.09
C VAL A 30 15.60 -7.90 -0.79
N GLU A 31 15.37 -7.26 0.35
CA GLU A 31 15.85 -7.79 1.62
C GLU A 31 15.10 -7.20 2.82
N LEU A 32 15.08 -7.96 3.91
CA LEU A 32 14.65 -7.51 5.23
C LEU A 32 15.88 -7.31 6.11
N VAL A 33 16.33 -6.06 6.28
CA VAL A 33 17.55 -5.79 7.04
C VAL A 33 17.22 -5.52 8.51
N PRO A 34 17.78 -6.30 9.46
CA PRO A 34 17.59 -6.06 10.89
C PRO A 34 18.47 -4.90 11.38
N MET A 35 17.85 -3.89 11.98
CA MET A 35 18.55 -2.78 12.63
C MET A 35 18.66 -3.07 14.14
N THR A 36 19.84 -3.52 14.59
CA THR A 36 20.06 -4.01 15.97
C THR A 36 20.37 -2.93 16.98
N ASP A 37 20.94 -1.79 16.55
CA ASP A 37 21.45 -0.75 17.43
C ASP A 37 20.66 0.56 17.27
N THR A 38 20.95 1.33 16.24
CA THR A 38 20.32 2.62 15.94
C THR A 38 19.57 2.59 14.61
N THR A 39 18.65 3.55 14.44
CA THR A 39 17.94 3.76 13.17
C THR A 39 18.05 5.22 12.75
N THR A 40 19.28 5.71 12.69
CA THR A 40 19.55 7.03 12.12
C THR A 40 19.45 6.97 10.59
N ALA A 41 19.37 8.13 9.96
CA ALA A 41 19.39 8.21 8.50
C ALA A 41 20.65 7.58 7.89
N ALA A 42 21.80 7.67 8.58
CA ALA A 42 23.04 7.06 8.11
C ALA A 42 22.96 5.53 8.15
N ASP A 43 22.46 4.96 9.25
CA ASP A 43 22.34 3.51 9.41
C ASP A 43 21.40 2.92 8.34
N ILE A 44 20.25 3.56 8.14
CA ILE A 44 19.27 3.13 7.14
C ILE A 44 19.84 3.25 5.72
N PHE A 45 20.56 4.33 5.43
CA PHE A 45 21.20 4.52 4.13
C PHE A 45 22.24 3.43 3.85
N THR A 46 23.11 3.13 4.82
CA THR A 46 24.13 2.07 4.68
C THR A 46 23.49 0.70 4.50
N ALA A 47 22.42 0.39 5.25
CA ALA A 47 21.68 -0.86 5.11
C ALA A 47 21.03 -0.99 3.72
N LEU A 48 20.33 0.05 3.25
CA LEU A 48 19.66 0.09 1.96
C LEU A 48 20.65 -0.04 0.80
N VAL A 49 21.71 0.78 0.79
CA VAL A 49 22.73 0.74 -0.26
C VAL A 49 23.42 -0.62 -0.30
N GLY A 50 23.77 -1.18 0.87
CA GLY A 50 24.36 -2.51 0.93
C GLY A 50 23.44 -3.61 0.39
N ALA A 51 22.13 -3.52 0.63
CA ALA A 51 21.15 -4.47 0.08
C ALA A 51 21.03 -4.36 -1.44
N LEU A 52 20.98 -3.14 -1.99
CA LEU A 52 20.90 -2.89 -3.43
C LEU A 52 22.20 -3.25 -4.18
N ASP A 53 23.36 -2.98 -3.58
CA ASP A 53 24.66 -3.35 -4.15
C ASP A 53 24.82 -4.88 -4.22
N ARG A 54 24.28 -5.63 -3.24
CA ARG A 54 24.29 -7.11 -3.25
C ARG A 54 23.50 -7.73 -4.39
N VAL A 55 22.42 -7.08 -4.83
CA VAL A 55 21.63 -7.54 -5.98
C VAL A 55 22.10 -6.94 -7.31
N GLY A 56 23.18 -6.14 -7.29
CA GLY A 56 23.82 -5.64 -8.51
C GLY A 56 23.05 -4.51 -9.21
N VAL A 57 22.34 -3.66 -8.46
CA VAL A 57 21.62 -2.52 -9.03
C VAL A 57 22.57 -1.56 -9.75
N ASP A 58 22.23 -1.23 -11.00
CA ASP A 58 22.89 -0.15 -11.74
C ASP A 58 22.35 1.22 -11.28
N TRP A 59 23.13 1.89 -10.43
CA TRP A 59 22.82 3.22 -9.91
C TRP A 59 22.66 4.29 -11.00
N SER A 60 23.25 4.10 -12.17
CA SER A 60 23.10 5.04 -13.28
C SER A 60 21.69 4.99 -13.90
N ARG A 61 20.95 3.90 -13.69
CA ARG A 61 19.58 3.67 -14.20
C ARG A 61 18.49 3.92 -13.16
N ALA A 62 18.84 4.27 -11.92
CA ALA A 62 17.87 4.51 -10.86
C ALA A 62 17.03 5.77 -11.14
N VAL A 63 15.70 5.64 -11.03
CA VAL A 63 14.74 6.71 -11.39
C VAL A 63 14.15 7.39 -10.16
N SER A 64 13.78 6.63 -9.14
CA SER A 64 13.14 7.16 -7.94
C SER A 64 13.44 6.36 -6.67
N LEU A 65 13.13 6.97 -5.52
CA LEU A 65 13.07 6.32 -4.21
C LEU A 65 11.75 6.69 -3.53
N VAL A 66 11.04 5.68 -3.02
CA VAL A 66 9.81 5.88 -2.23
C VAL A 66 10.11 5.59 -0.77
N THR A 67 9.73 6.49 0.14
CA THR A 67 9.95 6.33 1.59
C THR A 67 8.67 6.59 2.39
N ASP A 68 8.61 6.15 3.64
CA ASP A 68 7.47 6.44 4.54
C ASP A 68 7.46 7.89 5.06
N GLY A 69 8.37 8.75 4.59
CA GLY A 69 8.39 10.14 5.00
C GLY A 69 8.84 10.40 6.44
N ALA A 70 9.33 9.37 7.17
CA ALA A 70 9.84 9.57 8.52
C ALA A 70 10.96 10.63 8.55
N PRO A 71 11.18 11.36 9.66
CA PRO A 71 12.18 12.43 9.71
C PRO A 71 13.60 12.00 9.29
N SER A 72 13.97 10.74 9.55
CA SER A 72 15.24 10.14 9.11
C SER A 72 15.31 9.95 7.59
N MET A 73 14.18 9.85 6.89
CA MET A 73 14.10 9.69 5.44
C MET A 73 14.13 11.05 4.72
N THR A 74 13.38 12.03 5.23
CA THR A 74 13.07 13.30 4.55
C THR A 74 13.96 14.47 4.93
N GLY A 75 14.90 14.29 5.87
CA GLY A 75 15.79 15.36 6.33
C GLY A 75 16.59 15.99 5.19
N ARG A 76 16.46 17.31 4.99
CA ARG A 76 17.04 18.02 3.81
C ARG A 76 18.55 17.85 3.63
N LYS A 77 19.32 17.79 4.72
CA LYS A 77 20.80 17.74 4.69
C LYS A 77 21.39 16.34 4.86
N ALA A 78 20.66 15.45 5.55
CA ALA A 78 21.23 14.19 6.01
C ALA A 78 20.21 13.04 6.00
N GLY A 79 19.02 13.25 5.46
CA GLY A 79 18.02 12.21 5.30
C GLY A 79 18.43 11.19 4.26
N VAL A 80 17.87 9.99 4.35
CA VAL A 80 18.14 8.89 3.40
C VAL A 80 17.87 9.33 1.97
N GLY A 81 16.75 10.04 1.72
CA GLY A 81 16.41 10.51 0.38
C GLY A 81 17.45 11.46 -0.22
N THR A 82 17.99 12.39 0.57
CA THR A 82 19.05 13.30 0.14
C THR A 82 20.33 12.53 -0.22
N LYS A 83 20.78 11.65 0.68
CA LYS A 83 22.01 10.85 0.46
C LYS A 83 21.89 9.91 -0.74
N PHE A 84 20.71 9.32 -0.94
CA PHE A 84 20.44 8.43 -2.06
C PHE A 84 20.46 9.18 -3.38
N ARG A 85 19.82 10.36 -3.43
CA ARG A 85 19.88 11.26 -4.58
C ARG A 85 21.31 11.64 -4.94
N GLU A 86 22.13 12.04 -3.97
CA GLU A 86 23.54 12.39 -4.20
C GLU A 86 24.33 11.23 -4.82
N LYS A 87 24.15 10.01 -4.30
CA LYS A 87 24.79 8.79 -4.86
C LYS A 87 24.35 8.51 -6.30
N VAL A 88 23.04 8.58 -6.57
CA VAL A 88 22.49 8.36 -7.92
C VAL A 88 22.96 9.42 -8.90
N GLN A 89 22.91 10.70 -8.50
CA GLN A 89 23.34 11.82 -9.35
C GLN A 89 24.83 11.74 -9.69
N THR A 90 25.66 11.24 -8.77
CA THR A 90 27.08 10.98 -9.03
C THR A 90 27.26 9.88 -10.09
N ALA A 91 26.44 8.83 -10.07
CA ALA A 91 26.54 7.70 -10.98
C ALA A 91 25.88 7.94 -12.35
N ASN A 92 24.84 8.78 -12.42
CA ASN A 92 24.01 8.95 -13.61
C ASN A 92 24.34 10.22 -14.44
N GLY A 93 25.39 10.96 -14.05
CA GLY A 93 25.81 12.21 -14.71
C GLY A 93 24.94 13.42 -14.38
N GLY A 94 24.28 13.42 -13.22
CA GLY A 94 23.41 14.52 -12.77
C GLY A 94 21.99 14.49 -13.36
N ARG A 95 21.56 13.37 -13.96
CA ARG A 95 20.17 13.19 -14.42
C ARG A 95 19.20 13.24 -13.24
N ASP A 96 17.97 13.63 -13.55
CA ASP A 96 16.89 13.76 -12.57
C ASP A 96 16.67 12.45 -11.80
N PHE A 97 16.47 12.60 -10.50
CA PHE A 97 16.14 11.51 -9.60
C PHE A 97 15.02 11.97 -8.66
N TRP A 98 13.99 11.15 -8.49
CA TRP A 98 12.81 11.53 -7.71
C TRP A 98 12.82 10.89 -6.33
N THR A 99 12.33 11.62 -5.33
CA THR A 99 12.11 11.06 -4.00
C THR A 99 10.67 11.30 -3.63
N PHE A 100 9.91 10.23 -3.48
CA PHE A 100 8.51 10.28 -3.14
C PHE A 100 8.29 9.85 -1.69
N HIS A 101 7.26 10.42 -1.10
CA HIS A 101 6.62 9.82 0.05
C HIS A 101 5.66 8.74 -0.48
N CYS A 102 5.64 7.57 0.15
CA CYS A 102 4.71 6.49 -0.14
C CYS A 102 3.27 7.00 -0.26
N ILE A 103 2.64 6.73 -1.41
CA ILE A 103 1.29 7.20 -1.73
C ILE A 103 0.28 6.72 -0.68
N LEU A 104 0.38 5.47 -0.25
CA LEU A 104 -0.50 4.89 0.77
C LEU A 104 -0.30 5.53 2.14
N HIS A 105 0.94 5.88 2.49
CA HIS A 105 1.17 6.61 3.72
C HIS A 105 0.68 8.07 3.61
N HIS A 106 0.83 8.72 2.46
CA HIS A 106 0.28 10.05 2.21
C HIS A 106 -1.26 10.07 2.27
N GLU A 107 -1.93 9.12 1.65
CA GLU A 107 -3.38 8.91 1.75
C GLU A 107 -3.79 8.76 3.21
N ALA A 108 -3.17 7.85 3.96
CA ALA A 108 -3.47 7.66 5.38
C ALA A 108 -3.25 8.95 6.22
N LEU A 109 -2.28 9.80 5.86
CA LEU A 109 -2.06 11.10 6.52
C LEU A 109 -3.14 12.12 6.14
N CYS A 110 -3.61 12.15 4.89
CA CYS A 110 -4.78 12.94 4.49
C CYS A 110 -5.99 12.56 5.35
N CYS A 111 -6.23 11.26 5.56
CA CYS A 111 -7.37 10.77 6.32
C CYS A 111 -7.33 11.19 7.79
N LYS A 112 -6.13 11.20 8.40
CA LYS A 112 -5.92 11.72 9.76
C LYS A 112 -6.27 13.21 9.91
N SER A 113 -6.23 13.99 8.82
CA SER A 113 -6.60 15.42 8.87
C SER A 113 -8.08 15.67 9.16
N LEU A 114 -8.94 14.66 8.98
CA LEU A 114 -10.38 14.76 9.27
C LEU A 114 -10.68 14.98 10.75
N LYS A 115 -9.72 14.64 11.65
CA LYS A 115 -9.82 14.78 13.11
C LYS A 115 -11.11 14.18 13.66
N MET A 116 -11.35 12.92 13.32
CA MET A 116 -12.52 12.13 13.76
C MET A 116 -12.13 11.14 14.87
N ASP A 117 -11.18 11.51 15.73
CA ASP A 117 -10.64 10.65 16.79
C ASP A 117 -11.73 10.20 17.77
N ASN A 118 -12.69 11.07 18.04
CA ASN A 118 -13.87 10.80 18.85
C ASN A 118 -14.71 9.63 18.30
N VAL A 119 -14.92 9.57 16.98
CA VAL A 119 -15.66 8.48 16.34
C VAL A 119 -14.81 7.20 16.32
N MET A 120 -13.53 7.31 15.99
CA MET A 120 -12.62 6.17 15.96
C MET A 120 -12.43 5.54 17.35
N GLU A 121 -12.43 6.31 18.43
CA GLU A 121 -12.39 5.79 19.80
C GLU A 121 -13.60 4.89 20.09
N VAL A 122 -14.80 5.32 19.68
CA VAL A 122 -16.03 4.54 19.82
C VAL A 122 -15.95 3.24 19.01
N VAL A 123 -15.46 3.31 17.76
CA VAL A 123 -15.28 2.13 16.90
C VAL A 123 -14.27 1.16 17.51
N VAL A 124 -13.09 1.64 17.92
CA VAL A 124 -12.04 0.81 18.51
C VAL A 124 -12.51 0.16 19.81
N ARG A 125 -13.21 0.91 20.68
CA ARG A 125 -13.79 0.36 21.90
C ARG A 125 -14.81 -0.73 21.58
N THR A 126 -15.66 -0.51 20.57
CA THR A 126 -16.68 -1.49 20.13
C THR A 126 -16.03 -2.75 19.56
N VAL A 127 -15.05 -2.62 18.66
CA VAL A 127 -14.30 -3.75 18.09
C VAL A 127 -13.56 -4.52 19.17
N ASN A 128 -12.88 -3.84 20.10
CA ASN A 128 -12.19 -4.49 21.20
C ASN A 128 -13.15 -5.23 22.13
N PHE A 129 -14.34 -4.65 22.38
CA PHE A 129 -15.40 -5.33 23.13
C PHE A 129 -15.83 -6.62 22.42
N ILE A 130 -16.15 -6.56 21.12
CA ILE A 130 -16.52 -7.73 20.30
C ILE A 130 -15.42 -8.80 20.35
N ARG A 131 -14.17 -8.40 20.13
CA ARG A 131 -13.00 -9.29 20.17
C ARG A 131 -12.81 -9.95 21.53
N SER A 132 -13.17 -9.27 22.61
CA SER A 132 -12.98 -9.77 23.98
C SER A 132 -14.09 -10.73 24.46
N ARG A 133 -15.29 -10.71 23.88
CA ARG A 133 -16.47 -11.44 24.40
C ARG A 133 -17.14 -12.41 23.43
N GLY A 134 -16.71 -12.47 22.16
CA GLY A 134 -17.33 -13.34 21.15
C GLY A 134 -18.69 -12.80 20.65
N LEU A 135 -19.11 -13.23 19.45
CA LEU A 135 -20.26 -12.69 18.70
C LEU A 135 -21.61 -12.75 19.45
N ASN A 136 -21.76 -13.59 20.47
CA ASN A 136 -23.06 -13.96 21.05
C ASN A 136 -23.64 -12.94 22.06
N GLN A 137 -22.96 -11.80 22.31
CA GLN A 137 -23.44 -10.76 23.23
C GLN A 137 -23.61 -9.38 22.57
N PHE A 138 -23.55 -9.32 21.23
CA PHE A 138 -23.67 -8.06 20.49
C PHE A 138 -25.06 -7.43 20.65
N ASP A 139 -26.13 -8.23 20.64
CA ASP A 139 -27.50 -7.76 20.85
C ASP A 139 -27.74 -7.19 22.27
N SER A 140 -27.05 -7.73 23.27
CA SER A 140 -27.09 -7.21 24.65
C SER A 140 -26.45 -5.84 24.73
N LEU A 141 -25.35 -5.60 24.00
CA LEU A 141 -24.65 -4.31 23.98
C LEU A 141 -25.50 -3.21 23.33
N LEU A 142 -26.19 -3.52 22.22
CA LEU A 142 -27.06 -2.56 21.54
C LEU A 142 -28.24 -2.15 22.43
N ARG A 143 -28.84 -3.10 23.16
CA ARG A 143 -29.97 -2.85 24.06
C ARG A 143 -29.58 -2.13 25.37
N GLU A 144 -28.39 -2.38 25.90
CA GLU A 144 -27.92 -1.75 27.15
C GLU A 144 -27.53 -0.27 26.97
N LYS A 145 -27.27 0.17 25.73
CA LYS A 145 -26.62 1.47 25.47
C LYS A 145 -27.47 2.52 24.76
N ASP A 146 -28.72 2.22 24.42
CA ASP A 146 -29.68 3.21 23.90
C ASP A 146 -29.97 4.35 24.88
N HIS A 147 -29.67 4.21 26.18
CA HIS A 147 -30.12 5.14 27.21
C HIS A 147 -29.04 6.04 27.83
N ASN A 148 -27.73 5.88 27.55
CA ASN A 148 -26.73 6.60 28.36
C ASN A 148 -25.44 7.11 27.68
N TYR A 149 -25.25 6.91 26.37
CA TYR A 149 -24.07 7.44 25.68
C TYR A 149 -24.41 7.91 24.27
N GLY A 150 -24.99 9.11 24.14
CA GLY A 150 -24.81 10.02 22.98
C GLY A 150 -24.79 9.46 21.55
N LEU A 151 -25.32 8.26 21.29
CA LEU A 151 -25.23 7.58 20.00
C LEU A 151 -25.90 8.41 18.92
N SER A 152 -26.99 9.12 19.28
CA SER A 152 -27.66 10.07 18.38
C SER A 152 -26.78 11.22 17.88
N TYR A 153 -25.74 11.64 18.61
CA TYR A 153 -24.83 12.72 18.16
C TYR A 153 -23.69 12.22 17.29
N HIS A 154 -23.42 10.92 17.28
CA HIS A 154 -22.33 10.32 16.52
C HIS A 154 -22.81 9.53 15.29
N THR A 155 -24.11 9.30 15.12
CA THR A 155 -24.63 8.56 13.97
C THR A 155 -24.28 9.23 12.64
N GLU A 156 -24.46 10.55 12.53
CA GLU A 156 -24.11 11.31 11.32
C GLU A 156 -22.59 11.34 11.07
N ASP A 157 -21.81 11.57 12.13
CA ASP A 157 -20.34 11.58 12.06
C ASP A 157 -19.77 10.20 11.68
N PHE A 158 -20.40 9.13 12.19
CA PHE A 158 -20.05 7.75 11.85
C PHE A 158 -20.44 7.41 10.42
N ALA A 159 -21.66 7.79 9.98
CA ALA A 159 -22.11 7.58 8.61
C ALA A 159 -21.23 8.31 7.59
N PHE A 160 -20.88 9.57 7.86
CA PHE A 160 -19.91 10.30 7.07
C PHE A 160 -18.54 9.61 7.03
N MET A 161 -18.05 9.10 8.17
CA MET A 161 -16.77 8.40 8.23
C MET A 161 -16.80 7.08 7.44
N VAL A 162 -17.92 6.35 7.44
CA VAL A 162 -18.10 5.14 6.63
C VAL A 162 -17.98 5.47 5.15
N ASP A 163 -18.73 6.47 4.67
CA ASP A 163 -18.70 6.88 3.26
C ASP A 163 -17.30 7.35 2.84
N VAL A 164 -16.64 8.20 3.65
CA VAL A 164 -15.27 8.67 3.37
C VAL A 164 -14.27 7.51 3.37
N THR A 165 -14.36 6.60 4.35
CA THR A 165 -13.47 5.43 4.42
C THR A 165 -13.71 4.49 3.24
N GLU A 166 -14.93 4.38 2.73
CA GLU A 166 -15.23 3.62 1.53
C GLU A 166 -14.58 4.22 0.29
N HIS A 167 -14.71 5.54 0.08
CA HIS A 167 -14.01 6.25 -1.01
C HIS A 167 -12.50 6.06 -0.93
N LEU A 168 -11.94 6.17 0.27
CA LEU A 168 -10.51 5.98 0.52
C LEU A 168 -10.06 4.53 0.35
N ASN A 169 -10.89 3.56 0.74
CA ASN A 169 -10.61 2.14 0.55
C ASN A 169 -10.69 1.74 -0.93
N ASN A 170 -11.61 2.34 -1.68
CA ASN A 170 -11.67 2.18 -3.14
C ASN A 170 -10.42 2.76 -3.78
N LEU A 171 -10.03 3.97 -3.36
CA LEU A 171 -8.73 4.57 -3.70
C LEU A 171 -7.58 3.61 -3.36
N ASN A 172 -7.51 3.10 -2.15
CA ASN A 172 -6.46 2.20 -1.69
C ASN A 172 -6.41 0.90 -2.51
N LYS A 173 -7.55 0.26 -2.77
CA LYS A 173 -7.66 -0.92 -3.65
C LYS A 173 -7.26 -0.63 -5.09
N MET A 174 -7.47 0.60 -5.56
CA MET A 174 -7.01 1.02 -6.90
C MET A 174 -5.50 1.28 -6.92
N LEU A 175 -4.90 1.70 -5.80
CA LEU A 175 -3.45 1.87 -5.61
C LEU A 175 -2.72 0.55 -5.29
N GLN A 176 -3.42 -0.43 -4.73
CA GLN A 176 -2.89 -1.73 -4.32
C GLN A 176 -3.26 -2.79 -5.37
N GLY A 177 -2.28 -3.21 -6.17
CA GLY A 177 -2.42 -4.34 -7.09
C GLY A 177 -1.20 -4.48 -7.99
N HIS A 178 -0.92 -5.72 -8.41
CA HIS A 178 0.16 -6.00 -9.37
C HIS A 178 -0.11 -5.25 -10.68
N SER A 179 0.92 -4.60 -11.23
CA SER A 179 0.87 -3.91 -12.53
C SER A 179 -0.10 -2.71 -12.64
N LYS A 180 -0.38 -1.97 -11.55
CA LYS A 180 -1.21 -0.75 -11.60
C LYS A 180 -0.36 0.51 -11.81
N VAL A 181 -0.67 1.29 -12.85
CA VAL A 181 0.04 2.55 -13.14
C VAL A 181 -0.63 3.73 -12.42
N VAL A 182 0.13 4.40 -11.55
CA VAL A 182 -0.35 5.52 -10.69
C VAL A 182 -0.92 6.71 -11.49
N THR A 183 -0.52 6.90 -12.75
CA THR A 183 -0.93 8.03 -13.60
C THR A 183 -2.42 8.02 -14.01
N GLN A 184 -3.12 6.90 -13.86
CA GLN A 184 -4.56 6.82 -14.15
C GLN A 184 -5.42 7.58 -13.13
N TYR A 185 -4.85 8.02 -12.01
CA TYR A 185 -5.62 8.21 -10.78
C TYR A 185 -5.93 9.67 -10.39
N TYR A 186 -5.23 10.66 -10.95
CA TYR A 186 -5.22 12.01 -10.37
C TYR A 186 -6.51 12.86 -10.46
N GLU A 187 -7.58 12.40 -11.12
CA GLU A 187 -8.65 13.33 -11.53
C GLU A 187 -10.08 13.08 -11.00
N THR A 188 -10.46 11.95 -10.41
CA THR A 188 -11.89 11.55 -10.57
C THR A 188 -12.86 11.41 -9.39
N GLN A 189 -12.59 11.72 -8.12
CA GLN A 189 -13.61 11.38 -7.09
C GLN A 189 -13.92 12.38 -5.97
N LEU A 190 -13.19 13.49 -5.77
CA LEU A 190 -13.40 14.33 -4.57
C LEU A 190 -13.94 15.75 -4.81
N ALA A 191 -14.05 16.18 -6.08
CA ALA A 191 -14.42 17.57 -6.40
C ALA A 191 -15.93 17.86 -6.41
N GLY A 192 -16.79 16.83 -6.44
CA GLY A 192 -18.22 16.99 -6.74
C GLY A 192 -19.09 17.51 -5.60
N GLY A 193 -18.72 17.26 -4.33
CA GLY A 193 -19.47 17.74 -3.15
C GLY A 193 -20.96 17.35 -3.09
N ASP A 194 -21.43 16.46 -3.97
CA ASP A 194 -22.83 16.03 -4.02
C ASP A 194 -23.08 14.94 -2.98
N SER A 195 -24.12 15.14 -2.17
CA SER A 195 -24.66 14.16 -1.22
C SER A 195 -25.06 12.82 -1.86
N ALA A 196 -25.26 12.77 -3.18
CA ALA A 196 -25.43 11.51 -3.91
C ALA A 196 -24.23 10.55 -3.77
N HIS A 197 -23.05 11.07 -3.41
CA HIS A 197 -21.83 10.29 -3.19
C HIS A 197 -21.62 9.85 -1.74
N PHE A 198 -22.54 10.18 -0.83
CA PHE A 198 -22.47 9.85 0.60
C PHE A 198 -23.76 9.12 1.04
N PRO A 199 -23.94 7.85 0.61
CA PRO A 199 -25.18 7.11 0.81
C PRO A 199 -25.50 6.89 2.29
N CYS A 200 -24.52 6.55 3.12
CA CYS A 200 -24.77 6.34 4.55
C CYS A 200 -25.18 7.66 5.23
N LEU A 201 -24.51 8.77 4.91
CA LEU A 201 -24.85 10.07 5.46
C LEU A 201 -26.26 10.50 5.04
N LYS A 202 -26.63 10.28 3.77
CA LYS A 202 -27.97 10.58 3.25
C LYS A 202 -29.06 9.81 3.99
N ASP A 203 -28.84 8.52 4.26
CA ASP A 203 -29.81 7.67 4.96
C ASP A 203 -30.02 8.13 6.42
N VAL A 204 -28.96 8.61 7.09
CA VAL A 204 -29.07 9.17 8.45
C VAL A 204 -29.73 10.56 8.44
N CYS A 205 -29.42 11.41 7.45
CA CYS A 205 -29.99 12.76 7.35
C CYS A 205 -31.49 12.77 6.99
N THR A 206 -32.01 11.71 6.37
CA THR A 206 -33.45 11.58 6.08
C THR A 206 -34.26 11.16 7.30
N THR A 207 -33.62 10.63 8.34
CA THR A 207 -34.27 10.12 9.56
C THR A 207 -34.18 11.06 10.76
N GLN A 208 -33.30 12.08 10.72
CA GLN A 208 -33.10 13.07 11.81
C GLN A 208 -33.18 14.52 11.30
N HIS A 209 -33.68 15.45 12.12
CA HIS A 209 -33.85 16.87 11.74
C HIS A 209 -32.53 17.58 11.38
N ALA A 210 -32.56 18.40 10.33
CA ALA A 210 -31.62 19.47 9.95
C ALA A 210 -30.15 19.24 10.34
N THR A 211 -29.52 18.26 9.71
CA THR A 211 -28.08 18.04 9.82
C THR A 211 -27.29 19.25 9.34
N ASP A 212 -26.27 19.67 10.11
CA ASP A 212 -25.33 20.71 9.71
C ASP A 212 -24.37 20.20 8.61
N MET A 213 -24.87 20.12 7.38
CA MET A 213 -24.10 19.72 6.19
C MET A 213 -22.86 20.58 5.95
N LYS A 214 -22.83 21.81 6.49
CA LYS A 214 -21.69 22.72 6.34
C LYS A 214 -20.43 22.14 6.98
N ARG A 215 -20.55 21.51 8.16
CA ARG A 215 -19.40 20.92 8.87
C ARG A 215 -18.73 19.78 8.08
N PHE A 216 -19.51 18.98 7.36
CA PHE A 216 -18.98 17.89 6.52
C PHE A 216 -18.37 18.43 5.24
N LYS A 217 -18.98 19.46 4.63
CA LYS A 217 -18.40 20.16 3.49
C LYS A 217 -17.04 20.75 3.84
N ASP A 218 -16.92 21.43 4.98
CA ASP A 218 -15.65 22.00 5.44
C ASP A 218 -14.58 20.92 5.68
N LYS A 219 -14.98 19.74 6.21
CA LYS A 219 -14.08 18.57 6.36
C LYS A 219 -13.63 18.00 5.01
N ILE A 220 -14.53 17.88 4.03
CA ILE A 220 -14.20 17.42 2.67
C ILE A 220 -13.26 18.43 2.00
N THR A 221 -13.54 19.73 2.06
CA THR A 221 -12.67 20.76 1.51
C THR A 221 -11.29 20.75 2.18
N GLY A 222 -11.23 20.55 3.49
CA GLY A 222 -9.97 20.35 4.22
C GLY A 222 -9.20 19.12 3.74
N LEU A 223 -9.89 18.00 3.54
CA LEU A 223 -9.30 16.75 3.03
C LEU A 223 -8.74 16.93 1.61
N VAL A 224 -9.51 17.54 0.70
CA VAL A 224 -9.07 17.84 -0.68
C VAL A 224 -7.81 18.70 -0.65
N ARG A 225 -7.76 19.74 0.18
CA ARG A 225 -6.58 20.59 0.32
C ARG A 225 -5.36 19.81 0.84
N GLU A 226 -5.54 18.89 1.77
CA GLU A 226 -4.45 18.03 2.25
C GLU A 226 -3.94 17.08 1.17
N PHE A 227 -4.84 16.54 0.34
CA PHE A 227 -4.43 15.82 -0.86
C PHE A 227 -3.61 16.75 -1.75
N GLU A 228 -4.16 17.87 -2.24
CA GLU A 228 -3.45 18.82 -3.11
C GLU A 228 -2.06 19.19 -2.57
N GLN A 229 -1.93 19.47 -1.27
CA GLN A 229 -0.66 19.84 -0.64
C GLN A 229 0.36 18.69 -0.55
N ARG A 230 -0.08 17.48 -0.19
CA ARG A 230 0.83 16.32 -0.05
C ARG A 230 1.24 15.75 -1.40
N PHE A 231 0.46 16.01 -2.41
CA PHE A 231 0.58 15.44 -3.74
C PHE A 231 1.12 16.48 -4.77
N GLN A 232 1.68 17.60 -4.30
CA GLN A 232 2.23 18.66 -5.17
C GLN A 232 3.37 18.20 -6.09
N ILE A 233 4.20 17.26 -5.63
CA ILE A 233 5.36 16.78 -6.40
C ILE A 233 4.98 16.20 -7.77
N PHE A 234 3.75 15.68 -7.89
CA PHE A 234 3.27 15.14 -9.15
C PHE A 234 2.90 16.22 -10.17
N GLY A 235 2.72 17.48 -9.75
CA GLY A 235 2.55 18.61 -10.66
C GLY A 235 3.79 18.81 -11.56
N GLU A 236 4.99 18.50 -11.05
CA GLU A 236 6.22 18.53 -11.86
C GLU A 236 6.27 17.39 -12.91
N LEU A 237 5.56 16.29 -12.64
CA LEU A 237 5.50 15.10 -13.49
C LEU A 237 4.27 15.08 -14.40
N GLU A 238 3.37 16.06 -14.25
CA GLU A 238 2.08 16.10 -14.94
C GLU A 238 2.26 16.06 -16.46
N LYS A 239 3.28 16.75 -16.99
CA LYS A 239 3.60 16.75 -18.42
C LYS A 239 4.00 15.35 -18.92
N ASP A 240 4.93 14.70 -18.22
CA ASP A 240 5.39 13.35 -18.52
C ASP A 240 4.20 12.36 -18.48
N PHE A 241 3.32 12.50 -17.47
CA PHE A 241 2.14 11.66 -17.33
C PHE A 241 1.09 11.91 -18.39
N LYS A 242 0.90 13.16 -18.82
CA LYS A 242 -0.06 13.50 -19.86
C LYS A 242 0.33 12.86 -21.18
N VAL A 243 1.63 12.88 -21.52
CA VAL A 243 2.17 12.18 -22.69
C VAL A 243 1.98 10.67 -22.54
N PHE A 244 2.27 10.12 -21.35
CA PHE A 244 2.14 8.69 -21.08
C PHE A 244 0.68 8.18 -21.11
N ARG A 245 -0.27 8.97 -20.61
CA ARG A 245 -1.68 8.60 -20.50
C ARG A 245 -2.45 8.84 -21.78
N SER A 246 -2.07 9.88 -22.52
CA SER A 246 -2.86 10.39 -23.64
C SER A 246 -1.96 10.77 -24.83
N PRO A 247 -1.12 9.86 -25.34
CA PRO A 247 -0.16 10.17 -26.41
C PRO A 247 -0.87 10.60 -27.71
N PHE A 248 -2.11 10.16 -27.94
CA PHE A 248 -2.88 10.50 -29.14
C PHE A 248 -3.63 11.84 -29.10
N THR A 249 -3.69 12.51 -27.94
CA THR A 249 -4.44 13.78 -27.77
C THR A 249 -3.60 14.91 -27.18
N VAL A 250 -2.37 14.62 -26.73
CA VAL A 250 -1.45 15.64 -26.25
C VAL A 250 -1.02 16.58 -27.39
N ASN A 251 -0.93 17.88 -27.10
CA ASN A 251 -0.43 18.84 -28.08
C ASN A 251 1.09 18.71 -28.20
N ALA A 252 1.58 18.32 -29.38
CA ALA A 252 3.01 18.17 -29.64
C ALA A 252 3.80 19.46 -29.39
N SER A 253 3.19 20.63 -29.59
CA SER A 253 3.86 21.94 -29.42
C SER A 253 4.28 22.21 -27.97
N ASP A 254 3.60 21.58 -27.01
CA ASP A 254 3.86 21.77 -25.57
C ASP A 254 4.97 20.84 -25.05
N LEU A 255 5.50 19.95 -25.91
CA LEU A 255 6.44 18.90 -25.52
C LEU A 255 7.91 19.26 -25.80
N PRO A 256 8.87 18.63 -25.11
CA PRO A 256 10.29 18.75 -25.44
C PRO A 256 10.60 18.29 -26.87
N ALA A 257 11.48 19.02 -27.56
CA ALA A 257 11.81 18.80 -28.98
C ALA A 257 12.22 17.36 -29.32
N ASN A 258 12.84 16.63 -28.38
CA ASN A 258 13.26 15.24 -28.57
C ASN A 258 12.09 14.24 -28.64
N ILE A 259 10.89 14.60 -28.16
CA ILE A 259 9.69 13.74 -28.20
C ILE A 259 8.67 14.23 -29.24
N GLN A 260 8.74 15.50 -29.66
CA GLN A 260 7.73 16.09 -30.55
C GLN A 260 7.50 15.28 -31.83
N LEU A 261 8.58 14.90 -32.53
CA LEU A 261 8.47 14.15 -33.79
C LEU A 261 7.88 12.75 -33.56
N GLU A 262 8.34 12.04 -32.53
CA GLU A 262 7.82 10.72 -32.18
C GLU A 262 6.32 10.76 -31.84
N ILE A 263 5.85 11.82 -31.16
CA ILE A 263 4.42 12.00 -30.86
C ILE A 263 3.62 12.32 -32.11
N ILE A 264 4.13 13.15 -33.01
CA ILE A 264 3.46 13.47 -34.27
C ILE A 264 3.31 12.21 -35.12
N ASP A 265 4.39 11.44 -35.27
CA ASP A 265 4.39 10.18 -36.02
C ASP A 265 3.40 9.18 -35.41
N LEU A 266 3.43 9.03 -34.07
CA LEU A 266 2.49 8.16 -33.35
C LEU A 266 1.03 8.60 -33.53
N GLN A 267 0.75 9.91 -33.50
CA GLN A 267 -0.59 10.45 -33.68
C GLN A 267 -1.16 10.24 -35.09
N CYS A 268 -0.28 10.11 -36.09
CA CYS A 268 -0.64 9.80 -37.46
C CYS A 268 -0.88 8.30 -37.71
N ASP A 269 -0.47 7.41 -36.79
CA ASP A 269 -0.60 5.96 -36.96
C ASP A 269 -1.97 5.46 -36.45
N SER A 270 -2.84 5.09 -37.41
CA SER A 270 -4.17 4.55 -37.11
C SER A 270 -4.15 3.16 -36.46
N ASP A 271 -3.13 2.35 -36.75
CA ASP A 271 -3.04 0.97 -36.25
C ASP A 271 -2.60 0.99 -34.78
N LEU A 272 -1.60 1.81 -34.45
CA LEU A 272 -1.18 2.03 -33.06
C LEU A 272 -2.29 2.69 -32.24
N LYS A 273 -3.07 3.60 -32.83
CA LYS A 273 -4.27 4.16 -32.19
C LYS A 273 -5.31 3.09 -31.88
N GLY A 274 -5.52 2.14 -32.80
CA GLY A 274 -6.38 0.99 -32.59
C GLY A 274 -5.89 0.08 -31.46
N LYS A 275 -4.58 -0.20 -31.41
CA LYS A 275 -3.95 -0.98 -30.33
C LYS A 275 -4.02 -0.27 -28.98
N PHE A 276 -3.90 1.05 -28.94
CA PHE A 276 -4.04 1.84 -27.71
C PHE A 276 -5.44 1.73 -27.10
N ALA A 277 -6.47 1.64 -27.94
CA ALA A 277 -7.84 1.50 -27.47
C ALA A 277 -8.13 0.12 -26.85
N THR A 278 -7.33 -0.90 -27.18
CA THR A 278 -7.53 -2.29 -26.71
C THR A 278 -6.52 -2.72 -25.66
N ALA A 279 -5.29 -2.18 -25.68
CA ALA A 279 -4.22 -2.49 -24.74
C ALA A 279 -4.31 -1.62 -23.47
N GLY A 280 -3.82 -2.16 -22.35
CA GLY A 280 -3.60 -1.38 -21.14
C GLY A 280 -2.38 -0.45 -21.27
N LEU A 281 -2.32 0.62 -20.48
CA LEU A 281 -1.17 1.55 -20.47
C LEU A 281 0.15 0.85 -20.09
N ASP A 282 0.09 -0.23 -19.33
CA ASP A 282 1.20 -1.07 -18.90
C ASP A 282 1.82 -1.89 -20.05
N THR A 283 1.05 -2.22 -21.09
CA THR A 283 1.47 -3.08 -22.20
C THR A 283 1.51 -2.38 -23.55
N PHE A 284 0.81 -1.25 -23.71
CA PHE A 284 0.73 -0.53 -24.97
C PHE A 284 2.12 -0.16 -25.52
N TYR A 285 2.98 0.42 -24.68
CA TYR A 285 4.29 0.93 -25.10
C TYR A 285 5.23 -0.15 -25.63
N GLN A 286 5.00 -1.43 -25.32
CA GLN A 286 5.74 -2.56 -25.89
C GLN A 286 5.60 -2.62 -27.42
N HIS A 287 4.46 -2.18 -27.96
CA HIS A 287 4.20 -2.14 -29.40
C HIS A 287 4.95 -1.02 -30.13
N LEU A 288 5.55 -0.09 -29.38
CA LEU A 288 6.34 1.02 -29.94
C LEU A 288 7.82 0.68 -30.09
N LEU A 289 8.26 -0.47 -29.57
CA LEU A 289 9.63 -0.93 -29.71
C LEU A 289 9.90 -1.48 -31.11
N PRO A 290 11.08 -1.25 -31.71
CA PRO A 290 12.13 -0.29 -31.29
C PRO A 290 11.95 1.12 -31.89
N GLY A 291 10.83 1.40 -32.56
CA GLY A 291 10.65 2.57 -33.43
C GLY A 291 10.56 3.93 -32.73
N TYR A 292 10.17 3.98 -31.46
CA TYR A 292 9.96 5.23 -30.71
C TYR A 292 10.83 5.28 -29.44
N PRO A 293 12.15 5.50 -29.56
CA PRO A 293 13.09 5.38 -28.44
C PRO A 293 12.87 6.40 -27.32
N ASN A 294 12.49 7.65 -27.63
CA ASN A 294 12.27 8.65 -26.58
C ASN A 294 10.96 8.40 -25.83
N LEU A 295 9.89 7.99 -26.53
CA LEU A 295 8.62 7.65 -25.91
C LEU A 295 8.69 6.37 -25.08
N THR A 296 9.39 5.35 -25.57
CA THR A 296 9.59 4.10 -24.83
C THR A 296 10.48 4.32 -23.60
N ALA A 297 11.49 5.20 -23.68
CA ALA A 297 12.29 5.60 -22.51
C ALA A 297 11.46 6.39 -21.48
N LEU A 298 10.59 7.30 -21.93
CA LEU A 298 9.66 8.02 -21.06
C LEU A 298 8.70 7.03 -20.37
N ALA A 299 8.14 6.09 -21.13
CA ALA A 299 7.25 5.06 -20.61
C ALA A 299 7.93 4.17 -19.58
N ALA A 300 9.16 3.69 -19.86
CA ALA A 300 9.94 2.92 -18.92
C ALA A 300 10.15 3.69 -17.61
N LYS A 301 10.51 4.98 -17.70
CA LYS A 301 10.70 5.85 -16.55
C LYS A 301 9.41 5.98 -15.74
N VAL A 302 8.26 6.21 -16.38
CA VAL A 302 6.96 6.37 -15.68
C VAL A 302 6.49 5.05 -15.06
N LEU A 303 6.67 3.93 -15.76
CA LEU A 303 6.26 2.60 -15.30
C LEU A 303 7.03 2.14 -14.06
N CYS A 304 8.34 2.42 -13.97
CA CYS A 304 9.14 2.07 -12.79
C CYS A 304 9.16 3.15 -11.69
N MET A 305 8.61 4.34 -11.95
CA MET A 305 8.66 5.49 -11.03
C MET A 305 7.96 5.22 -9.70
N PHE A 306 6.90 4.41 -9.74
CA PHE A 306 6.05 4.07 -8.60
C PHE A 306 6.07 2.57 -8.38
N GLY A 307 7.18 2.05 -7.89
CA GLY A 307 7.18 0.70 -7.33
C GLY A 307 6.11 0.61 -6.25
N THR A 308 5.26 -0.40 -6.33
CA THR A 308 4.21 -0.61 -5.35
C THR A 308 4.88 -0.88 -3.99
N THR A 309 4.37 -0.26 -2.92
CA THR A 309 4.74 -0.70 -1.56
C THR A 309 4.08 -2.02 -1.20
N TYR A 310 3.32 -2.60 -2.13
CA TYR A 310 2.56 -3.84 -1.96
C TYR A 310 3.43 -4.98 -1.43
N LEU A 311 4.60 -5.26 -2.04
CA LEU A 311 5.47 -6.34 -1.57
C LEU A 311 5.97 -6.08 -0.14
N CYS A 312 6.33 -4.83 0.18
CA CYS A 312 6.75 -4.44 1.53
C CYS A 312 5.59 -4.60 2.53
N GLU A 313 4.38 -4.17 2.17
CA GLU A 313 3.17 -4.24 3.00
C GLU A 313 2.67 -5.67 3.18
N GLN A 314 2.73 -6.48 2.14
CA GLN A 314 2.37 -7.91 2.16
C GLN A 314 3.30 -8.66 3.10
N VAL A 315 4.62 -8.44 2.98
CA VAL A 315 5.61 -9.01 3.91
C VAL A 315 5.34 -8.53 5.34
N PHE A 316 5.06 -7.24 5.57
CA PHE A 316 4.72 -6.73 6.90
C PHE A 316 3.41 -7.31 7.46
N SER A 317 2.39 -7.48 6.63
CA SER A 317 1.09 -8.03 7.00
C SER A 317 1.24 -9.50 7.42
N VAL A 318 1.91 -10.31 6.59
CA VAL A 318 2.24 -11.70 6.89
C VAL A 318 3.09 -11.78 8.16
N MET A 319 4.12 -10.95 8.30
CA MET A 319 4.93 -10.87 9.52
C MET A 319 4.09 -10.49 10.75
N SER A 320 3.15 -9.56 10.63
CA SER A 320 2.32 -9.08 11.74
C SER A 320 1.30 -10.14 12.19
N ILE A 321 0.70 -10.87 11.25
CA ILE A 321 -0.17 -12.02 11.51
C ILE A 321 0.62 -13.12 12.23
N ASN A 322 1.82 -13.41 11.74
CA ASN A 322 2.69 -14.42 12.34
C ASN A 322 3.17 -14.01 13.75
N LYS A 323 3.44 -12.71 13.97
CA LYS A 323 3.75 -12.15 15.30
C LYS A 323 2.58 -12.25 16.28
N THR A 324 1.34 -12.09 15.81
CA THR A 324 0.14 -12.07 16.69
C THR A 324 -0.43 -13.44 17.01
N LYS A 325 -0.09 -14.50 16.26
CA LYS A 325 -0.64 -15.86 16.47
C LYS A 325 0.35 -16.91 17.01
N LEU A 326 1.66 -16.80 16.77
CA LEU A 326 2.64 -17.89 17.05
C LEU A 326 3.94 -17.37 17.74
N ARG A 327 3.87 -17.19 19.06
CA ARG A 327 4.92 -17.06 20.12
C ARG A 327 6.43 -16.84 19.78
N SER A 328 7.01 -15.85 20.50
CA SER A 328 8.33 -15.74 21.18
C SER A 328 9.67 -16.24 20.59
N ARG A 329 9.74 -16.90 19.43
CA ARG A 329 11.02 -17.47 18.89
C ARG A 329 11.20 -17.26 17.37
N PHE A 330 10.98 -16.05 16.89
CA PHE A 330 11.34 -15.70 15.51
C PHE A 330 12.87 -15.75 15.33
N THR A 331 13.35 -16.57 14.38
CA THR A 331 14.76 -16.67 13.97
C THR A 331 14.91 -16.10 12.56
N HIS A 332 16.14 -15.79 12.13
CA HIS A 332 16.39 -15.32 10.75
C HIS A 332 15.89 -16.29 9.68
N LYS A 333 15.93 -17.60 9.94
CA LYS A 333 15.40 -18.62 9.01
C LYS A 333 13.90 -18.45 8.78
N HIS A 334 13.13 -18.18 9.83
CA HIS A 334 11.69 -17.94 9.73
C HIS A 334 11.34 -16.67 8.93
N LEU A 335 12.23 -15.66 8.91
CA LEU A 335 12.03 -14.45 8.12
C LEU A 335 12.25 -14.71 6.62
N ASN A 336 13.21 -15.56 6.26
CA ASN A 336 13.42 -15.98 4.88
C ASN A 336 12.25 -16.82 4.34
N ASP A 337 11.70 -17.71 5.16
CA ASP A 337 10.53 -18.51 4.79
C ASP A 337 9.27 -17.62 4.61
N ILE A 338 9.11 -16.59 5.46
CA ILE A 338 8.05 -15.59 5.31
C ILE A 338 8.24 -14.76 4.04
N LYS A 339 9.48 -14.35 3.73
CA LYS A 339 9.80 -13.66 2.46
C LYS A 339 9.31 -14.51 1.29
N LEU A 340 9.73 -15.76 1.20
CA LEU A 340 9.35 -16.66 0.11
C LEU A 340 7.84 -16.81 -0.02
N ALA A 341 7.14 -17.06 1.10
CA ALA A 341 5.69 -17.25 1.11
C ALA A 341 4.88 -15.96 0.83
N ALA A 342 5.46 -14.78 1.09
CA ALA A 342 4.78 -13.50 0.89
C ALA A 342 5.07 -12.87 -0.49
N THR A 343 6.14 -13.27 -1.19
CA THR A 343 6.57 -12.59 -2.43
C THR A 343 6.51 -13.50 -3.65
N GLN A 344 6.17 -14.77 -3.50
CA GLN A 344 6.02 -15.72 -4.60
C GLN A 344 4.59 -16.29 -4.59
N ASP A 345 4.03 -16.54 -5.78
CA ASP A 345 2.81 -17.32 -5.98
C ASP A 345 3.09 -18.81 -5.72
N VAL A 346 3.58 -19.14 -4.53
CA VAL A 346 3.72 -20.54 -4.10
C VAL A 346 2.35 -21.00 -3.64
N THR A 347 1.69 -21.81 -4.45
CA THR A 347 0.56 -22.60 -3.98
C THR A 347 1.09 -23.68 -3.04
N PRO A 348 0.77 -23.64 -1.73
CA PRO A 348 1.18 -24.70 -0.84
C PRO A 348 0.50 -25.99 -1.28
N ASP A 349 1.27 -27.06 -1.46
CA ASP A 349 0.75 -28.40 -1.67
C ASP A 349 0.18 -28.93 -0.34
N ILE A 350 -1.05 -28.49 -0.05
CA ILE A 350 -1.77 -28.83 1.17
C ILE A 350 -1.96 -30.34 1.26
N ASP A 351 -2.17 -31.02 0.13
CA ASP A 351 -2.40 -32.46 0.09
C ASP A 351 -1.12 -33.24 0.46
N ALA A 352 0.04 -32.84 -0.06
CA ALA A 352 1.32 -33.42 0.36
C ALA A 352 1.63 -33.14 1.84
N LEU A 353 1.34 -31.93 2.33
CA LEU A 353 1.51 -31.56 3.75
C LEU A 353 0.61 -32.38 4.66
N VAL A 354 -0.66 -32.56 4.31
CA VAL A 354 -1.63 -33.38 5.06
C VAL A 354 -1.21 -34.85 5.05
N LYS A 355 -0.69 -35.35 3.92
CA LYS A 355 -0.20 -36.73 3.78
C LYS A 355 1.09 -36.99 4.57
N ALA A 356 1.95 -35.98 4.72
CA ALA A 356 3.18 -36.05 5.50
C ALA A 356 2.94 -35.92 7.02
N LYS A 357 1.82 -35.32 7.45
CA LYS A 357 1.48 -35.21 8.87
C LYS A 357 0.83 -36.51 9.35
N ARG A 358 1.49 -37.21 10.29
CA ARG A 358 0.87 -38.30 11.04
C ARG A 358 -0.21 -37.75 11.96
N CYS A 359 -1.48 -37.95 11.61
CA CYS A 359 -2.60 -37.72 12.52
C CYS A 359 -2.51 -38.71 13.70
N GLN A 360 -2.48 -38.20 14.94
CA GLN A 360 -2.83 -39.02 16.09
C GLN A 360 -4.35 -39.17 16.10
N VAL A 361 -4.83 -40.32 15.65
CA VAL A 361 -6.23 -40.71 15.84
C VAL A 361 -6.36 -41.18 17.29
N MET A 362 -6.96 -40.37 18.17
CA MET A 362 -7.42 -40.86 19.47
C MET A 362 -8.62 -41.78 19.25
N ALA A 363 -8.40 -43.10 19.34
CA ALA A 363 -9.49 -44.05 19.44
C ALA A 363 -10.20 -43.85 20.79
N LYS A 364 -11.53 -43.66 20.77
CA LYS A 364 -12.33 -43.71 22.00
C LYS A 364 -12.20 -45.11 22.64
N PRO A 365 -12.02 -45.24 23.96
CA PRO A 365 -12.14 -46.53 24.61
C PRO A 365 -13.58 -47.05 24.43
N GLY A 366 -13.73 -48.28 23.93
CA GLY A 366 -15.01 -48.97 23.89
C GLY A 366 -15.59 -49.19 25.29
N PRO A 367 -16.91 -49.43 25.41
CA PRO A 367 -17.57 -49.52 26.71
C PRO A 367 -17.00 -50.67 27.54
N ASN A 368 -16.61 -50.32 28.76
CA ASN A 368 -16.07 -51.20 29.79
C ASN A 368 -17.04 -52.36 30.06
N GLN A 369 -16.70 -53.59 29.65
CA GLN A 369 -17.41 -54.77 30.14
C GLN A 369 -16.94 -55.07 31.56
N ASN A 370 -17.86 -54.88 32.51
CA ASN A 370 -17.76 -55.29 33.90
C ASN A 370 -17.26 -56.74 34.02
N LYS A 371 -16.07 -56.94 34.58
CA LYS A 371 -15.67 -58.21 35.19
C LYS A 371 -15.64 -58.05 36.70
N THR A 372 -16.75 -58.40 37.34
CA THR A 372 -16.85 -58.71 38.76
C THR A 372 -15.85 -59.82 39.12
N LYS A 373 -14.95 -59.57 40.07
CA LYS A 373 -14.21 -60.62 40.79
C LYS A 373 -14.78 -60.77 42.21
N PRO A 374 -14.89 -62.00 42.74
CA PRO A 374 -15.57 -62.25 44.00
C PRO A 374 -14.68 -61.90 45.20
N ARG A 375 -15.32 -61.40 46.25
CA ARG A 375 -14.75 -61.09 47.57
C ARG A 375 -14.44 -62.40 48.28
N ASN A 376 -13.19 -62.62 48.69
CA ASN A 376 -12.82 -63.72 49.57
C ASN A 376 -12.54 -63.19 50.98
N ARG A 377 -13.31 -63.72 51.92
CA ARG A 377 -13.28 -63.66 53.40
C ARG A 377 -13.45 -62.29 54.06
#